data_AF-A0A0Q9MQ50-F1
#
_entry.id   AF-A0A0Q9MQ50-F1
#
_cell.length_a   1.000
_cell.length_b   1.000
_cell.length_c   1.000
_cell.angle_alpha   90.00
_cell.angle_beta   90.00
_cell.angle_gamma   90.00
#
_symmetry.space_group_name_H-M   'P 1'
#
loop_
_entity.id
_entity.type
_entity.pdbx_description
1 polymer ?
#
loop_
_entity_poly.entity_id
_entity_poly.type
_entity_poly.pdbx_seq_one_letter_code
_entity_poly.pdbx_strand_id
1 'polypeptide(L)'
;MLKLSMLGGAVAITGMKEGPVLNGVSARRGADDATTSTPITTPSKLAAKNTPVPYTATFRRPPELVPFSTGFDADGQPFAKYSLTQKLGQAQIAPGLSTTLAGYNGIFPGPTIRVPQGTRTAVRISNALPAKGLLYTEPFNTVTHLHGSASLPQYDGYANDRTAPGKVKNYKYPNWQVARTLWYHDHNHMLAAQGVYSGLAATYALSDAQIDHPHTDG
;
A
#
# COMPACT_ATOMS: atom_id res chain seq x y z
N MET A 1 57.41 13.92 -11.40
CA MET A 1 56.65 15.03 -12.03
C MET A 1 55.21 14.98 -11.51
N LEU A 2 54.66 16.16 -11.28
CA LEU A 2 53.62 16.54 -10.32
C LEU A 2 52.20 16.67 -10.95
N LYS A 3 51.15 16.46 -10.13
CA LYS A 3 49.81 17.14 -10.03
C LYS A 3 48.70 16.10 -9.75
N LEU A 4 48.02 16.03 -8.59
CA LEU A 4 47.07 16.95 -7.90
C LEU A 4 45.88 17.32 -8.83
N SER A 5 44.57 17.20 -8.52
CA SER A 5 43.73 17.43 -7.32
C SER A 5 42.31 16.82 -7.59
N MET A 6 41.24 16.83 -6.77
CA MET A 6 40.82 17.61 -5.60
C MET A 6 39.85 16.82 -4.71
N LEU A 7 39.78 17.27 -3.46
CA LEU A 7 39.00 16.84 -2.30
C LEU A 7 37.63 17.57 -2.24
N GLY A 8 36.70 17.05 -1.44
CA GLY A 8 35.63 17.84 -0.80
C GLY A 8 34.34 17.06 -0.60
N GLY A 9 33.77 16.89 0.59
CA GLY A 9 34.13 17.31 1.94
C GLY A 9 33.11 16.73 2.91
N ALA A 10 33.54 16.27 4.08
CA ALA A 10 32.66 15.92 5.19
C ALA A 10 32.64 17.10 6.17
N VAL A 11 31.46 17.64 6.44
CA VAL A 11 31.26 18.64 7.49
C VAL A 11 31.05 17.89 8.80
N ALA A 12 31.96 18.07 9.75
CA ALA A 12 31.77 17.65 11.13
C ALA A 12 31.19 18.84 11.92
N ILE A 13 30.05 18.62 12.57
CA ILE A 13 29.48 19.57 13.52
C ILE A 13 29.73 18.98 14.91
N THR A 14 30.65 19.57 15.66
CA THR A 14 30.91 19.22 17.06
C THR A 14 30.06 20.08 17.98
N GLY A 15 29.39 19.43 18.93
CA GLY A 15 29.20 19.94 20.28
C GLY A 15 27.77 20.32 20.65
N MET A 16 27.04 19.40 21.31
CA MET A 16 26.09 19.72 22.37
C MET A 16 26.11 18.61 23.43
N LYS A 17 26.06 19.03 24.70
CA LYS A 17 26.30 18.25 25.92
C LYS A 17 25.38 17.03 26.06
N GLU A 18 25.97 15.93 26.53
CA GLU A 18 25.32 14.64 26.76
C GLU A 18 24.31 14.69 27.92
N GLY A 19 23.04 14.39 27.62
CA GLY A 19 22.11 13.76 28.55
C GLY A 19 22.22 12.23 28.42
N PRO A 20 21.63 11.43 29.33
CA PRO A 20 21.82 9.99 29.35
C PRO A 20 21.40 9.37 28.02
N VAL A 21 22.39 8.88 27.28
CA VAL A 21 22.23 8.22 26.00
C VAL A 21 21.49 6.90 26.26
N LEU A 22 20.30 6.74 25.69
CA LEU A 22 19.71 5.41 25.58
C LEU A 22 20.71 4.56 24.80
N ASN A 23 21.29 3.54 25.45
CA ASN A 23 22.21 2.63 24.79
C ASN A 23 21.48 1.98 23.61
N GLY A 24 21.70 2.51 22.42
CA GLY A 24 21.16 1.96 21.19
C GLY A 24 21.72 0.56 20.97
N VAL A 25 20.88 -0.35 20.50
CA VAL A 25 21.36 -1.62 19.96
C VAL A 25 22.05 -1.31 18.63
N SER A 26 23.36 -1.53 18.55
CA SER A 26 24.08 -1.42 17.29
C SER A 26 23.49 -2.39 16.27
N ALA A 27 23.08 -1.87 15.12
CA ALA A 27 22.71 -2.72 13.98
C ALA A 27 23.91 -3.63 13.65
N ARG A 28 23.69 -4.95 13.67
CA ARG A 28 24.71 -5.90 13.21
C ARG A 28 24.61 -5.97 11.69
N ARG A 29 25.73 -5.72 10.99
CA ARG A 29 25.88 -6.14 9.60
C ARG A 29 25.67 -7.67 9.56
N GLY A 30 24.90 -8.15 8.59
CA GLY A 30 24.83 -9.59 8.34
C GLY A 30 26.22 -10.10 7.96
N ALA A 31 26.54 -11.35 8.28
CA ALA A 31 27.83 -11.96 7.91
C ALA A 31 27.90 -12.34 6.41
N ASP A 32 26.91 -11.94 5.62
CA ASP A 32 26.74 -12.21 4.19
C ASP A 32 27.48 -11.21 3.27
N ASP A 33 28.05 -10.13 3.84
CA ASP A 33 28.83 -9.15 3.10
C ASP A 33 30.20 -9.66 2.60
N ALA A 34 30.68 -10.81 3.08
CA ALA A 34 32.01 -11.34 2.76
C ALA A 34 32.07 -12.14 1.45
N THR A 35 30.92 -12.39 0.81
CA THR A 35 30.84 -13.07 -0.47
C THR A 35 30.75 -12.06 -1.61
N THR A 36 31.70 -12.12 -2.55
CA THR A 36 31.56 -11.53 -3.88
C THR A 36 30.28 -12.12 -4.50
N SER A 37 29.19 -11.37 -4.46
CA SER A 37 27.95 -11.81 -5.09
C SER A 37 28.14 -11.68 -6.59
N THR A 38 28.29 -12.81 -7.27
CA THR A 38 28.06 -12.85 -8.71
C THR A 38 26.57 -12.51 -8.90
N PRO A 39 26.22 -11.43 -9.64
CA PRO A 39 24.84 -11.11 -9.87
C PRO A 39 24.14 -12.32 -10.49
N ILE A 40 23.09 -12.82 -9.85
CA ILE A 40 22.24 -13.83 -10.48
C ILE A 40 21.48 -13.12 -11.59
N THR A 41 22.03 -13.13 -12.80
CA THR A 41 21.32 -12.65 -13.98
C THR A 41 20.31 -13.72 -14.39
N THR A 42 19.05 -13.56 -13.96
CA THR A 42 17.97 -14.36 -14.52
C THR A 42 17.61 -13.74 -15.88
N PRO A 43 17.87 -14.42 -17.02
CA PRO A 43 17.50 -13.86 -18.32
C PRO A 43 15.97 -13.74 -18.38
N SER A 44 15.49 -12.56 -18.80
CA SER A 44 14.06 -12.33 -19.00
C SER A 44 13.53 -13.27 -20.09
N LYS A 45 12.38 -13.90 -19.84
CA LYS A 45 11.65 -14.69 -20.86
C LYS A 45 10.74 -13.82 -21.74
N LEU A 46 10.74 -12.51 -21.53
CA LEU A 46 9.91 -11.57 -22.29
C LEU A 46 10.48 -11.40 -23.70
N ALA A 47 9.62 -11.46 -24.72
CA ALA A 47 10.04 -11.17 -26.08
C ALA A 47 10.52 -9.72 -26.20
N ALA A 48 11.53 -9.46 -27.04
CA ALA A 48 12.15 -8.13 -27.16
C ALA A 48 11.13 -6.99 -27.42
N LYS A 49 10.10 -7.25 -28.23
CA LYS A 49 9.02 -6.29 -28.52
C LYS A 49 8.15 -5.93 -27.31
N ASN A 50 8.12 -6.80 -26.30
CA ASN A 50 7.35 -6.63 -25.08
C ASN A 50 8.21 -6.08 -23.93
N THR A 51 9.53 -5.96 -24.11
CA THR A 51 10.44 -5.42 -23.09
C THR A 51 10.21 -3.92 -22.93
N PRO A 52 9.83 -3.43 -21.73
CA PRO A 52 9.65 -2.00 -21.50
C PRO A 52 10.96 -1.24 -21.68
N VAL A 53 10.89 -0.08 -22.34
CA VAL A 53 12.04 0.84 -22.40
C VAL A 53 12.10 1.61 -21.07
N PRO A 54 13.24 1.57 -20.35
CA PRO A 54 13.36 2.25 -19.07
C PRO A 54 12.97 3.74 -19.13
N TYR A 55 12.27 4.22 -18.11
CA TYR A 55 11.91 5.64 -17.92
C TYR A 55 11.04 6.28 -19.01
N THR A 56 10.38 5.49 -19.86
CA THR A 56 9.49 6.01 -20.92
C THR A 56 8.02 6.06 -20.50
N ALA A 57 7.62 5.27 -19.50
CA ALA A 57 6.25 5.24 -19.03
C ALA A 57 5.93 6.48 -18.17
N THR A 58 4.83 7.16 -18.49
CA THR A 58 4.30 8.23 -17.64
C THR A 58 3.76 7.64 -16.34
N PHE A 59 4.14 8.24 -15.22
CA PHE A 59 3.54 7.91 -13.92
C PHE A 59 2.03 8.19 -13.96
N ARG A 60 1.22 7.21 -13.53
CA ARG A 60 -0.23 7.34 -13.42
C ARG A 60 -0.64 7.25 -11.96
N ARG A 61 -1.28 8.29 -11.44
CA ARG A 61 -1.87 8.27 -10.11
C ARG A 61 -3.11 7.34 -10.12
N PRO A 62 -3.27 6.45 -9.12
CA PRO A 62 -4.51 5.70 -8.97
C PRO A 62 -5.71 6.65 -8.85
N PRO A 63 -6.89 6.28 -9.39
CA PRO A 63 -8.09 7.09 -9.25
C PRO A 63 -8.52 7.16 -7.78
N GLU A 64 -9.18 8.23 -7.39
CA GLU A 64 -9.77 8.34 -6.06
C GLU A 64 -11.11 7.61 -5.98
N LEU A 65 -11.35 6.90 -4.88
CA LEU A 65 -12.64 6.31 -4.59
C LEU A 65 -13.52 7.36 -3.90
N VAL A 66 -14.59 7.77 -4.57
CA VAL A 66 -15.55 8.75 -4.04
C VAL A 66 -16.59 8.04 -3.15
N PRO A 67 -16.96 8.59 -1.99
CA PRO A 67 -18.02 8.01 -1.16
C PRO A 67 -19.38 8.13 -1.86
N PHE A 68 -20.23 7.10 -1.70
CA PHE A 68 -21.60 7.15 -2.20
C PHE A 68 -22.56 7.84 -1.22
N SER A 69 -22.13 8.09 0.02
CA SER A 69 -22.91 8.78 1.04
C SER A 69 -21.97 9.40 2.07
N THR A 70 -22.21 10.66 2.40
CA THR A 70 -21.51 11.42 3.44
C THR A 70 -22.53 12.12 4.32
N GLY A 71 -22.15 12.51 5.53
CA GLY A 71 -23.01 13.28 6.43
C GLY A 71 -22.44 13.36 7.83
N PHE A 72 -23.31 13.71 8.78
CA PHE A 72 -23.02 13.74 10.21
C PHE A 72 -23.97 12.80 10.93
N ASP A 73 -23.49 12.10 11.95
CA ASP A 73 -24.35 11.30 12.83
C ASP A 73 -25.06 12.18 13.89
N ALA A 74 -25.87 11.55 14.74
CA ALA A 74 -26.65 12.25 15.77
C ALA A 74 -25.78 13.04 16.76
N ASP A 75 -24.52 12.64 16.93
CA ASP A 75 -23.55 13.29 17.81
C ASP A 75 -22.71 14.35 17.06
N GLY A 76 -23.07 14.65 15.81
CA GLY A 76 -22.36 15.60 14.96
C GLY A 76 -21.03 15.10 14.42
N GLN A 77 -20.75 13.79 14.47
CA GLN A 77 -19.50 13.23 13.93
C GLN A 77 -19.62 12.98 12.43
N PRO A 78 -18.62 13.41 11.62
CA PRO A 78 -18.66 13.20 10.18
C PRO A 78 -18.51 11.71 9.83
N PHE A 79 -19.23 11.28 8.80
CA PHE A 79 -19.09 9.95 8.22
C PHE A 79 -18.99 9.97 6.70
N ALA A 80 -18.34 8.93 6.15
CA ALA A 80 -18.33 8.64 4.72
C ALA A 80 -18.49 7.13 4.44
N LYS A 81 -19.31 6.78 3.45
CA LYS A 81 -19.61 5.39 3.07
C LYS A 81 -19.09 5.10 1.67
N TYR A 82 -18.38 4.00 1.53
CA TYR A 82 -17.71 3.57 0.30
C TYR A 82 -18.14 2.16 -0.09
N SER A 83 -18.09 1.87 -1.39
CA SER A 83 -18.26 0.50 -1.91
C SER A 83 -17.12 0.14 -2.84
N LEU A 84 -16.55 -1.05 -2.64
CA LEU A 84 -15.50 -1.64 -3.45
C LEU A 84 -15.93 -3.05 -3.87
N THR A 85 -15.49 -3.45 -5.06
CA THR A 85 -15.62 -4.83 -5.52
C THR A 85 -14.25 -5.39 -5.83
N GLN A 86 -13.82 -6.41 -5.11
CA GLN A 86 -12.66 -7.21 -5.47
C GLN A 86 -13.07 -8.09 -6.66
N LYS A 87 -12.45 -7.90 -7.82
CA LYS A 87 -12.77 -8.64 -9.04
C LYS A 87 -11.54 -8.78 -9.93
N LEU A 88 -11.63 -9.68 -10.90
CA LEU A 88 -10.62 -9.76 -11.93
C LEU A 88 -10.62 -8.50 -12.79
N GLY A 89 -9.43 -8.11 -13.24
CA GLY A 89 -9.16 -7.02 -14.15
C GLY A 89 -8.07 -7.38 -15.14
N GLN A 90 -7.78 -6.44 -16.03
CA GLN A 90 -6.69 -6.53 -17.00
C GLN A 90 -5.83 -5.27 -16.88
N ALA A 91 -4.51 -5.43 -16.85
CA ALA A 91 -3.56 -4.32 -16.96
C ALA A 91 -2.51 -4.62 -18.02
N GLN A 92 -2.06 -3.57 -18.70
CA GLN A 92 -0.92 -3.64 -19.60
C GLN A 92 0.34 -3.22 -18.85
N ILE A 93 0.97 -4.17 -18.15
CA ILE A 93 2.21 -3.94 -17.41
C ILE A 93 3.41 -3.94 -18.36
N ALA A 94 3.43 -4.89 -19.31
CA ALA A 94 4.40 -4.95 -20.39
C ALA A 94 3.75 -4.54 -21.72
N PRO A 95 4.43 -3.77 -22.58
CA PRO A 95 3.94 -3.39 -23.90
C PRO A 95 3.35 -4.56 -24.67
N GLY A 96 2.15 -4.38 -25.22
CA GLY A 96 1.46 -5.39 -26.03
C GLY A 96 0.99 -6.66 -25.31
N LEU A 97 1.14 -6.76 -23.99
CA LEU A 97 0.63 -7.90 -23.20
C LEU A 97 -0.50 -7.48 -22.27
N SER A 98 -1.54 -8.31 -22.18
CA SER A 98 -2.60 -8.17 -21.18
C SER A 98 -2.30 -9.07 -19.99
N THR A 99 -2.22 -8.48 -18.80
CA THR A 99 -1.98 -9.20 -17.54
C THR A 99 -3.26 -9.23 -16.72
N THR A 100 -3.78 -10.44 -16.50
CA THR A 100 -4.89 -10.66 -15.57
C THR A 100 -4.45 -10.35 -14.14
N LEU A 101 -5.26 -9.57 -13.42
CA LEU A 101 -5.02 -9.19 -12.03
C LEU A 101 -6.27 -9.38 -11.19
N ALA A 102 -6.12 -9.50 -9.88
CA ALA A 102 -7.19 -9.40 -8.89
C ALA A 102 -7.08 -8.04 -8.21
N GLY A 103 -8.01 -7.13 -8.49
CA GLY A 103 -7.91 -5.73 -8.08
C GLY A 103 -9.13 -5.25 -7.32
N TYR A 104 -8.94 -4.27 -6.45
CA TYR A 104 -10.05 -3.46 -5.96
C TYR A 104 -10.62 -2.65 -7.12
N ASN A 105 -11.90 -2.86 -7.42
CA ASN A 105 -12.59 -2.43 -8.64
C ASN A 105 -11.97 -2.95 -9.95
N GLY A 106 -11.16 -4.01 -9.90
CA GLY A 106 -10.53 -4.63 -11.07
C GLY A 106 -9.40 -3.79 -11.68
N ILE A 107 -8.78 -2.90 -10.90
CA ILE A 107 -7.61 -2.10 -11.33
C ILE A 107 -6.45 -2.30 -10.35
N PHE A 108 -5.24 -2.00 -10.81
CA PHE A 108 -4.03 -1.99 -9.97
C PHE A 108 -3.16 -0.74 -10.24
N PRO A 109 -2.69 -0.04 -9.19
CA PRO A 109 -3.14 -0.15 -7.81
C PRO A 109 -4.66 0.09 -7.68
N GLY A 110 -5.27 -0.42 -6.61
CA GLY A 110 -6.68 -0.12 -6.35
C GLY A 110 -6.89 1.38 -6.08
N PRO A 111 -8.15 1.86 -6.10
CA PRO A 111 -8.43 3.28 -5.98
C PRO A 111 -8.01 3.85 -4.62
N THR A 112 -7.51 5.07 -4.59
CA THR A 112 -7.11 5.74 -3.34
C THR A 112 -8.34 6.18 -2.56
N ILE A 113 -8.40 5.89 -1.26
CA ILE A 113 -9.38 6.50 -0.35
C ILE A 113 -8.69 7.69 0.35
N ARG A 114 -9.31 8.88 0.34
CA ARG A 114 -8.84 10.05 1.10
C ARG A 114 -9.90 10.47 2.11
N VAL A 115 -9.50 10.61 3.36
CA VAL A 115 -10.43 10.85 4.46
C VAL A 115 -9.84 11.86 5.44
N PRO A 116 -10.55 12.93 5.78
CA PRO A 116 -10.15 13.82 6.87
C PRO A 116 -10.18 13.10 8.23
N GLN A 117 -9.21 13.39 9.09
CA GLN A 117 -9.16 12.89 10.46
C GLN A 117 -10.48 13.15 11.19
N GLY A 118 -10.92 12.16 11.96
CA GLY A 118 -12.20 12.17 12.68
C GLY A 118 -13.41 11.69 11.83
N THR A 119 -13.28 11.60 10.50
CA THR A 119 -14.39 11.11 9.66
C THR A 119 -14.50 9.59 9.72
N ARG A 120 -15.54 9.07 10.37
CA ARG A 120 -15.80 7.63 10.44
C ARG A 120 -16.14 7.06 9.07
N THR A 121 -15.53 5.93 8.69
CA THR A 121 -15.84 5.32 7.39
C THR A 121 -16.45 3.94 7.50
N ALA A 122 -17.45 3.68 6.66
CA ALA A 122 -17.96 2.34 6.40
C ALA A 122 -17.60 1.93 4.96
N VAL A 123 -16.82 0.87 4.79
CA VAL A 123 -16.38 0.37 3.49
C VAL A 123 -17.00 -0.99 3.24
N ARG A 124 -17.94 -1.05 2.29
CA ARG A 124 -18.56 -2.29 1.83
C ARG A 124 -17.68 -2.93 0.77
N ILE A 125 -17.07 -4.07 1.08
CA ILE A 125 -16.18 -4.79 0.16
C ILE A 125 -16.88 -6.07 -0.28
N SER A 126 -17.16 -6.15 -1.58
CA SER A 126 -17.74 -7.35 -2.20
C SER A 126 -16.64 -8.19 -2.84
N ASN A 127 -16.60 -9.48 -2.53
CA ASN A 127 -15.70 -10.41 -3.21
C ASN A 127 -16.43 -11.01 -4.44
N ALA A 128 -16.09 -10.51 -5.62
CA ALA A 128 -16.55 -11.03 -6.92
C ALA A 128 -15.40 -11.72 -7.70
N LEU A 129 -14.39 -12.22 -6.99
CA LEU A 129 -13.33 -13.04 -7.56
C LEU A 129 -13.87 -14.45 -7.88
N PRO A 130 -13.21 -15.18 -8.80
CA PRO A 130 -13.59 -16.56 -9.11
C PRO A 130 -13.49 -17.47 -7.89
N ALA A 131 -14.14 -18.63 -7.99
CA ALA A 131 -14.12 -19.64 -6.93
C ALA A 131 -12.71 -20.17 -6.60
N LYS A 132 -11.75 -20.09 -7.54
CA LYS A 132 -10.35 -20.52 -7.37
C LYS A 132 -9.39 -19.35 -7.53
N GLY A 133 -8.26 -19.39 -6.82
CA GLY A 133 -7.18 -18.43 -6.94
C GLY A 133 -6.51 -18.38 -8.33
N LEU A 134 -5.70 -17.33 -8.55
CA LEU A 134 -4.95 -17.15 -9.80
C LEU A 134 -3.65 -17.96 -9.83
N LEU A 135 -2.92 -18.00 -8.71
CA LEU A 135 -1.61 -18.68 -8.62
C LEU A 135 -1.73 -20.04 -7.93
N TYR A 136 -2.63 -20.13 -6.96
CA TYR A 136 -2.95 -21.33 -6.18
C TYR A 136 -4.41 -21.73 -6.41
N THR A 137 -4.69 -23.03 -6.32
CA THR A 137 -6.03 -23.59 -6.60
C THR A 137 -7.03 -23.42 -5.46
N GLU A 138 -6.55 -22.96 -4.29
CA GLU A 138 -7.39 -22.70 -3.12
C GLU A 138 -8.50 -21.68 -3.42
N PRO A 139 -9.60 -21.70 -2.65
CA PRO A 139 -10.67 -20.74 -2.83
C PRO A 139 -10.16 -19.31 -2.73
N PHE A 140 -10.61 -18.43 -3.64
CA PHE A 140 -10.17 -17.03 -3.67
C PHE A 140 -10.88 -16.17 -2.61
N ASN A 141 -10.78 -16.64 -1.37
CA ASN A 141 -11.19 -15.89 -0.18
C ASN A 141 -10.30 -14.66 -0.02
N THR A 142 -10.87 -13.60 0.51
CA THR A 142 -10.16 -12.35 0.76
C THR A 142 -10.33 -11.91 2.20
N VAL A 143 -9.34 -11.18 2.70
CA VAL A 143 -9.37 -10.52 4.01
C VAL A 143 -8.73 -9.16 3.83
N THR A 144 -9.51 -8.08 3.80
CA THR A 144 -8.92 -6.74 3.72
C THR A 144 -8.46 -6.28 5.10
N HIS A 145 -7.18 -5.90 5.18
CA HIS A 145 -6.57 -5.20 6.32
C HIS A 145 -6.31 -3.74 5.93
N LEU A 146 -6.65 -2.79 6.80
CA LEU A 146 -6.26 -1.38 6.66
C LEU A 146 -5.02 -1.15 7.51
N HIS A 147 -3.85 -1.30 6.90
CA HIS A 147 -2.58 -1.21 7.57
C HIS A 147 -2.31 0.21 8.07
N GLY A 148 -2.01 0.32 9.36
CA GLY A 148 -1.78 1.58 10.06
C GLY A 148 -3.01 2.13 10.78
N SER A 149 -4.18 1.51 10.62
CA SER A 149 -5.42 1.87 11.34
C SER A 149 -5.53 1.10 12.65
N ALA A 150 -5.90 1.78 13.73
CA ALA A 150 -6.27 1.19 15.01
C ALA A 150 -7.73 0.70 14.97
N SER A 151 -8.02 -0.20 14.03
CA SER A 151 -9.36 -0.78 13.81
C SER A 151 -9.76 -1.71 14.95
N LEU A 152 -11.07 -1.88 15.18
CA LEU A 152 -11.54 -2.97 16.05
C LEU A 152 -11.18 -4.33 15.43
N PRO A 153 -10.95 -5.40 16.23
CA PRO A 153 -10.47 -6.69 15.72
C PRO A 153 -11.29 -7.27 14.56
N GLN A 154 -12.62 -7.18 14.61
CA GLN A 154 -13.53 -7.67 13.56
C GLN A 154 -13.45 -6.88 12.24
N TYR A 155 -12.85 -5.69 12.26
CA TYR A 155 -12.64 -4.80 11.11
C TYR A 155 -11.16 -4.65 10.76
N ASP A 156 -10.26 -5.32 11.49
CA ASP A 156 -8.84 -5.18 11.24
C ASP A 156 -8.34 -6.07 10.11
N GLY A 157 -9.05 -7.15 9.79
CA GLY A 157 -8.59 -8.11 8.78
C GLY A 157 -7.77 -9.25 9.39
N TYR A 158 -8.25 -9.79 10.51
CA TYR A 158 -7.73 -11.04 11.06
C TYR A 158 -7.68 -12.13 9.98
N ALA A 159 -6.53 -12.78 9.82
CA ALA A 159 -6.22 -13.56 8.62
C ALA A 159 -7.20 -14.71 8.30
N ASN A 160 -7.96 -15.18 9.30
CA ASN A 160 -8.97 -16.23 9.14
C ASN A 160 -10.41 -15.72 9.05
N ASP A 161 -10.63 -14.40 9.15
CA ASP A 161 -11.93 -13.75 9.00
C ASP A 161 -12.25 -13.49 7.52
N ARG A 162 -12.42 -14.61 6.81
CA ARG A 162 -12.46 -14.71 5.35
C ARG A 162 -13.80 -14.25 4.76
N THR A 163 -13.71 -13.49 3.68
CA THR A 163 -14.84 -13.20 2.79
C THR A 163 -14.74 -14.10 1.56
N ALA A 164 -15.64 -15.08 1.47
CA ALA A 164 -15.66 -16.02 0.34
C ALA A 164 -16.16 -15.35 -0.96
N PRO A 165 -15.83 -15.92 -2.14
CA PRO A 165 -16.43 -15.49 -3.41
C PRO A 165 -17.96 -15.39 -3.34
N GLY A 166 -18.50 -14.31 -3.89
CA GLY A 166 -19.93 -13.96 -3.85
C GLY A 166 -20.41 -13.38 -2.51
N LYS A 167 -19.53 -13.25 -1.50
CA LYS A 167 -19.87 -12.67 -0.20
C LYS A 167 -19.38 -11.22 -0.08
N VAL A 168 -19.87 -10.57 0.96
CA VAL A 168 -19.64 -9.15 1.21
C VAL A 168 -19.29 -8.98 2.69
N LYS A 169 -18.34 -8.09 2.98
CA LYS A 169 -18.02 -7.66 4.32
C LYS A 169 -18.05 -6.14 4.42
N ASN A 170 -18.59 -5.64 5.53
CA ASN A 170 -18.62 -4.21 5.85
C ASN A 170 -17.56 -3.92 6.90
N TYR A 171 -16.56 -3.12 6.53
CA TYR A 171 -15.50 -2.65 7.42
C TYR A 171 -15.87 -1.29 7.99
N LYS A 172 -15.57 -1.07 9.27
CA LYS A 172 -15.73 0.23 9.93
C LYS A 172 -14.37 0.71 10.41
N TYR A 173 -13.92 1.85 9.90
CA TYR A 173 -12.64 2.45 10.29
C TYR A 173 -12.86 3.73 11.09
N PRO A 174 -12.09 3.93 12.17
CA PRO A 174 -12.38 4.97 13.12
C PRO A 174 -11.74 6.33 12.75
N ASN A 175 -10.60 6.32 12.05
CA ASN A 175 -9.92 7.50 11.49
C ASN A 175 -9.60 8.62 12.50
N TRP A 176 -9.50 8.32 13.80
CA TRP A 176 -9.14 9.31 14.84
C TRP A 176 -7.63 9.53 14.97
N GLN A 177 -6.81 8.60 14.45
CA GLN A 177 -5.35 8.68 14.56
C GLN A 177 -4.79 9.91 13.81
N VAL A 178 -3.61 10.37 14.22
CA VAL A 178 -2.87 11.44 13.52
C VAL A 178 -2.73 11.11 12.03
N ALA A 179 -2.87 12.14 11.18
CA ALA A 179 -2.69 12.07 9.74
C ALA A 179 -1.46 11.24 9.34
N ARG A 180 -1.66 10.34 8.37
CA ARG A 180 -0.64 9.40 7.90
C ARG A 180 -1.05 8.79 6.57
N THR A 181 -0.07 8.19 5.89
CA THR A 181 -0.33 7.34 4.73
C THR A 181 -0.58 5.91 5.22
N LEU A 182 -1.83 5.47 5.12
CA LEU A 182 -2.23 4.08 5.29
C LEU A 182 -2.31 3.39 3.92
N TRP A 183 -2.51 2.09 3.94
CA TRP A 183 -2.80 1.31 2.75
C TRP A 183 -3.68 0.12 3.14
N TYR A 184 -4.53 -0.31 2.22
CA TYR A 184 -5.40 -1.45 2.44
C TYR A 184 -5.06 -2.58 1.46
N HIS A 185 -4.95 -3.79 1.99
CA HIS A 185 -4.44 -4.93 1.23
C HIS A 185 -5.03 -6.25 1.73
N ASP A 186 -4.86 -7.31 0.92
CA ASP A 186 -5.26 -8.66 1.34
C ASP A 186 -4.36 -9.21 2.45
N HIS A 187 -4.96 -9.92 3.40
CA HIS A 187 -4.34 -10.49 4.60
C HIS A 187 -4.82 -11.94 4.82
N ASN A 188 -5.30 -12.61 3.78
CA ASN A 188 -5.86 -13.95 3.91
C ASN A 188 -4.77 -14.95 4.33
N HIS A 189 -5.08 -15.80 5.32
CA HIS A 189 -4.15 -16.79 5.85
C HIS A 189 -3.56 -17.67 4.75
N MET A 190 -2.23 -17.81 4.74
CA MET A 190 -1.40 -18.50 3.72
C MET A 190 -1.44 -17.93 2.29
N LEU A 191 -2.43 -17.09 1.95
CA LEU A 191 -2.70 -16.65 0.59
C LEU A 191 -2.51 -15.14 0.38
N ALA A 192 -2.15 -14.39 1.43
CA ALA A 192 -1.90 -12.96 1.38
C ALA A 192 -0.89 -12.58 0.28
N ALA A 193 0.18 -13.36 0.11
CA ALA A 193 1.17 -13.14 -0.94
C ALA A 193 0.54 -13.18 -2.35
N GLN A 194 -0.32 -14.16 -2.63
CA GLN A 194 -1.06 -14.20 -3.89
C GLN A 194 -1.99 -12.98 -4.01
N GLY A 195 -2.76 -12.68 -2.96
CA GLY A 195 -3.73 -11.57 -3.00
C GLY A 195 -3.06 -10.24 -3.33
N VAL A 196 -2.01 -9.90 -2.60
CA VAL A 196 -1.22 -8.67 -2.80
C VAL A 196 -0.51 -8.68 -4.15
N TYR A 197 0.21 -9.74 -4.50
CA TYR A 197 0.94 -9.84 -5.77
C TYR A 197 0.01 -9.75 -6.99
N SER A 198 -1.19 -10.32 -6.89
CA SER A 198 -2.19 -10.27 -7.95
C SER A 198 -2.87 -8.89 -8.07
N GLY A 199 -2.68 -7.98 -7.11
CA GLY A 199 -3.14 -6.59 -7.21
C GLY A 199 -4.11 -6.11 -6.12
N LEU A 200 -4.40 -6.90 -5.08
CA LEU A 200 -5.25 -6.48 -3.96
C LEU A 200 -4.48 -5.60 -2.97
N ALA A 201 -4.04 -4.44 -3.44
CA ALA A 201 -3.37 -3.41 -2.64
C ALA A 201 -3.71 -2.01 -3.17
N ALA A 202 -3.90 -1.06 -2.25
CA ALA A 202 -4.26 0.31 -2.57
C ALA A 202 -3.97 1.26 -1.40
N THR A 203 -3.84 2.55 -1.69
CA THR A 203 -3.50 3.58 -0.70
C THR A 203 -4.74 4.11 0.02
N TYR A 204 -4.56 4.48 1.29
CA TYR A 204 -5.56 5.18 2.08
C TYR A 204 -4.87 6.39 2.74
N ALA A 205 -5.24 7.61 2.36
CA ALA A 205 -4.67 8.82 2.94
C ALA A 205 -5.58 9.36 4.04
N LEU A 206 -5.05 9.44 5.26
CA LEU A 206 -5.69 10.15 6.37
C LEU A 206 -5.08 11.55 6.45
N SER A 207 -5.88 12.56 6.12
CA SER A 207 -5.47 13.98 6.12
C SER A 207 -5.85 14.69 7.41
N ASP A 208 -5.13 15.75 7.75
CA ASP A 208 -5.46 16.66 8.83
C ASP A 208 -5.44 18.09 8.27
N ALA A 209 -6.56 18.80 8.42
CA ALA A 209 -6.69 20.17 7.93
C ALA A 209 -5.64 21.12 8.53
N GLN A 210 -5.21 20.91 9.78
CA GLN A 210 -4.21 21.77 10.42
C GLN A 210 -2.80 21.58 9.85
N ILE A 211 -2.49 20.37 9.36
CA ILE A 211 -1.18 20.02 8.78
C ILE A 211 -1.17 20.33 7.27
N ASP A 212 -2.32 20.25 6.60
CA ASP A 212 -2.44 20.42 5.15
C ASP A 212 -2.61 21.89 4.70
N HIS A 213 -2.46 22.87 5.60
CA HIS A 213 -2.39 24.28 5.20
C HIS A 213 -1.07 24.58 4.47
N PRO A 214 -1.06 25.31 3.35
CA PRO A 214 0.17 25.87 2.85
C PRO A 214 0.74 26.78 3.94
N HIS A 215 2.00 26.57 4.32
CA HIS A 215 2.73 27.58 5.08
C HIS A 215 2.63 28.89 4.30
N THR A 216 1.84 29.82 4.83
CA THR A 216 1.86 31.20 4.37
C THR A 216 3.08 31.79 5.06
N ASP A 217 4.23 31.63 4.42
CA ASP A 217 5.42 32.37 4.78
C ASP A 217 5.06 33.86 4.61
N GLY A 218 4.94 34.56 5.74
CA GLY A 218 4.63 35.98 5.81
C GLY A 218 5.78 36.87 5.36
#